data_AF-A0A1I1T7J5-F1
#
_entry.id   AF-A0A1I1T7J5-F1
#
_cell.length_a   1.000
_cell.length_b   1.000
_cell.length_c   1.000
_cell.angle_alpha   90.00
_cell.angle_beta   90.00
_cell.angle_gamma   90.00
#
_symmetry.space_group_name_H-M   'P 1'
#
loop_
_entity.id
_entity.type
_entity.pdbx_description
1 polymer ?
#
loop_
_entity_poly.entity_id
_entity_poly.type
_entity_poly.pdbx_seq_one_letter_code
_entity_poly.pdbx_strand_id
1 'polypeptide(L)'
;MLPPILEIFVIWHPDDQQGAGLAETIFDHFMKGTTFSGVIGGGVQVSLRSAGWEGQDDAPRPIYAEGHTSPNGIRPASFVAIVPLLGIEMAACVEAENTQWHAYVKAIQDLHQASPERVGVFPYAMDSGATRGTKLQDILGAYQFVAAGNPDGRGEDVESMLCRDLTQGITQMISPDEMDRLTAFISHTKRHSLGEGQDVDDLVDLVREVIRNTRLNEFFDANDLQPGTDWDQELRDKSGASAMLALRTDLYSSREWCQREVVIAKTHGMPVIMMDAIGVGEERGSFLMDHVPRIALRKMEGRWRRQDVYRALNLLVDECLKRALWIHQKDLSHERPELDVAWWAPHAPEPLTLSRWIDSYLEQNGDDASDEAIRILHPDPPLGPEERNVLMNYARTTRLGREIDIMTPRQLATRGG
;
A
#
# COMPACT_ATOMS: atom_id res chain seq x y z
N MET A 1 19.38 7.83 -11.40
CA MET A 1 18.28 7.73 -10.43
C MET A 1 16.96 8.02 -11.11
N LEU A 2 15.96 7.16 -10.90
CA LEU A 2 14.58 7.41 -11.29
C LEU A 2 14.04 8.63 -10.52
N PRO A 3 13.11 9.42 -11.09
CA PRO A 3 12.49 10.53 -10.37
C PRO A 3 11.68 10.03 -9.16
N PRO A 4 11.45 10.88 -8.14
CA PRO A 4 10.53 10.55 -7.05
C PRO A 4 9.12 10.30 -7.62
N ILE A 5 8.39 9.34 -7.05
CA ILE A 5 7.06 8.97 -7.54
C ILE A 5 6.00 9.74 -6.77
N LEU A 6 6.12 9.76 -5.44
CA LEU A 6 5.14 10.32 -4.53
C LEU A 6 5.83 11.26 -3.54
N GLU A 7 5.35 12.50 -3.47
CA GLU A 7 5.68 13.43 -2.39
C GLU A 7 4.40 13.77 -1.60
N ILE A 8 4.45 13.56 -0.28
CA ILE A 8 3.36 13.83 0.65
C ILE A 8 3.69 15.12 1.41
N PHE A 9 2.95 16.19 1.16
CA PHE A 9 3.06 17.45 1.90
C PHE A 9 2.09 17.46 3.08
N VAL A 10 2.62 17.41 4.29
CA VAL A 10 1.79 17.53 5.50
C VAL A 10 1.84 18.97 6.01
N ILE A 11 0.68 19.60 6.14
CA ILE A 11 0.56 21.04 6.39
C ILE A 11 -0.25 21.29 7.66
N TRP A 12 0.27 22.12 8.56
CA TRP A 12 -0.48 22.57 9.75
C TRP A 12 -0.01 23.96 10.19
N HIS A 13 -0.88 24.75 10.83
CA HIS A 13 -0.46 26.02 11.41
C HIS A 13 0.42 25.78 12.66
N PRO A 14 1.51 26.52 12.89
CA PRO A 14 2.42 26.30 14.02
C PRO A 14 1.74 26.30 15.40
N ASP A 15 0.72 27.13 15.57
CA ASP A 15 -0.01 27.26 16.84
C ASP A 15 -1.12 26.20 17.03
N ASP A 16 -1.42 25.40 16.00
CA ASP A 16 -2.29 24.23 16.14
C ASP A 16 -1.49 23.08 16.78
N GLN A 17 -1.49 23.02 18.13
CA GLN A 17 -0.62 22.13 18.93
C GLN A 17 -0.66 20.65 18.55
N GLN A 18 -1.82 20.14 18.09
CA GLN A 18 -1.98 18.73 17.71
C GLN A 18 -1.33 18.42 16.35
N GLY A 19 -1.11 19.43 15.50
CA GLY A 19 -0.65 19.25 14.13
C GLY A 19 0.74 18.63 14.03
N ALA A 20 1.67 19.02 14.90
CA ALA A 20 3.03 18.48 14.91
C ALA A 20 3.07 16.98 15.21
N GLY A 21 2.26 16.50 16.17
CA GLY A 21 2.20 15.08 16.53
C GLY A 21 1.64 14.23 15.39
N LEU A 22 0.53 14.66 14.78
CA LEU A 22 -0.07 13.96 13.64
C LEU A 22 0.84 13.97 12.40
N ALA A 23 1.56 15.08 12.19
CA ALA A 23 2.54 15.17 11.12
C ALA A 23 3.72 14.22 11.33
N GLU A 24 4.18 14.04 12.57
CA GLU A 24 5.18 13.03 12.92
C GLU A 24 4.64 11.61 12.72
N THR A 25 3.40 11.32 13.12
CA THR A 25 2.74 10.02 12.86
C THR A 25 2.72 9.70 11.36
N ILE A 26 2.29 10.64 10.50
CA ILE A 26 2.29 10.44 9.05
C ILE A 26 3.72 10.24 8.53
N PHE A 27 4.67 11.08 8.97
CA PHE A 27 6.07 10.94 8.57
C PHE A 27 6.62 9.55 8.92
N ASP A 28 6.37 9.08 10.14
CA ASP A 28 6.86 7.80 10.63
C ASP A 28 6.25 6.62 9.87
N HIS A 29 4.96 6.68 9.55
CA HIS A 29 4.26 5.67 8.75
C HIS A 29 4.91 5.46 7.37
N PHE A 30 5.16 6.56 6.65
CA PHE A 30 5.68 6.48 5.28
C PHE A 30 7.22 6.39 5.19
N MET A 31 7.96 6.92 6.18
CA MET A 31 9.42 7.06 6.09
C MET A 31 10.23 6.15 7.00
N LYS A 32 9.73 5.77 8.19
CA LYS A 32 10.51 4.96 9.17
C LYS A 32 10.22 3.45 9.07
N GLY A 33 9.08 3.06 8.50
CA GLY A 33 8.69 1.66 8.32
C GLY A 33 9.46 0.91 7.21
N THR A 34 9.37 -0.42 7.20
CA THR A 34 9.95 -1.25 6.13
C THR A 34 9.11 -1.26 4.86
N THR A 35 7.81 -0.99 4.94
CA THR A 35 6.84 -1.20 3.86
C THR A 35 7.19 -0.43 2.60
N PHE A 36 7.51 0.86 2.72
CA PHE A 36 7.87 1.73 1.59
C PHE A 36 9.39 1.88 1.38
N SER A 37 10.21 1.26 2.23
CA SER A 37 11.67 1.34 2.17
C SER A 37 12.29 0.69 0.93
N GLY A 38 11.50 -0.12 0.20
CA GLY A 38 11.90 -0.86 -1.00
C GLY A 38 11.58 -0.20 -2.33
N VAL A 39 11.11 1.04 -2.35
CA VAL A 39 10.85 1.82 -3.57
C VAL A 39 12.15 2.50 -4.02
N ILE A 40 12.57 2.35 -5.28
CA ILE A 40 13.86 2.89 -5.80
C ILE A 40 13.98 4.39 -5.56
N GLY A 41 15.16 4.84 -5.13
CA GLY A 41 15.57 6.26 -5.19
C GLY A 41 14.84 7.20 -4.23
N GLY A 42 14.17 6.69 -3.19
CA GLY A 42 13.31 7.52 -2.36
C GLY A 42 12.01 7.88 -3.08
N GLY A 43 11.40 6.87 -3.73
CA GLY A 43 10.17 7.07 -4.51
C GLY A 43 8.96 7.51 -3.69
N VAL A 44 9.03 7.47 -2.34
CA VAL A 44 8.12 8.16 -1.44
C VAL A 44 8.91 9.16 -0.61
N GLN A 45 8.41 10.38 -0.51
CA GLN A 45 8.95 11.43 0.36
C GLN A 45 7.83 12.07 1.17
N VAL A 46 8.14 12.47 2.41
CA VAL A 46 7.23 13.26 3.25
C VAL A 46 7.89 14.61 3.55
N SER A 47 7.20 15.68 3.15
CA SER A 47 7.60 17.07 3.28
C SER A 47 6.70 17.77 4.29
N LEU A 48 7.25 18.17 5.44
CA LEU A 48 6.49 18.90 6.45
C LEU A 48 6.44 20.41 6.12
N ARG A 49 5.29 21.04 6.34
CA ARG A 49 5.04 22.47 6.09
C ARG A 49 4.27 23.08 7.25
N SER A 50 4.93 23.89 8.06
CA SER A 50 4.29 24.52 9.21
C SER A 50 4.82 25.92 9.50
N ALA A 51 6.11 26.05 9.79
CA ALA A 51 6.73 27.35 10.02
C ALA A 51 6.68 28.21 8.75
N GLY A 52 6.44 29.51 8.94
CA GLY A 52 6.44 30.49 7.85
C GLY A 52 7.80 30.59 7.16
N TRP A 53 7.77 30.86 5.84
CA TRP A 53 8.95 30.82 4.99
C TRP A 53 9.85 32.06 5.15
N GLU A 54 9.26 33.25 5.06
CA GLU A 54 10.01 34.52 5.16
C GLU A 54 9.95 35.15 6.57
N GLY A 55 9.04 34.67 7.43
CA GLY A 55 8.86 35.17 8.79
C GLY A 55 7.89 34.32 9.60
N GLN A 56 7.72 34.64 10.89
CA GLN A 56 6.89 33.87 11.81
C GLN A 56 5.39 33.92 11.45
N ASP A 57 4.91 35.05 10.93
CA ASP A 57 3.51 35.27 10.54
C ASP A 57 3.23 34.93 9.06
N ASP A 58 4.22 34.39 8.35
CA ASP A 58 4.12 34.05 6.94
C ASP A 58 3.57 32.62 6.73
N ALA A 59 3.09 32.33 5.53
CA ALA A 59 2.72 30.97 5.15
C ALA A 59 3.97 30.09 4.96
N PRO A 60 3.83 28.75 5.05
CA PRO A 60 4.95 27.85 4.80
C PRO A 60 5.48 27.96 3.37
N ARG A 61 6.62 27.32 3.12
CA ARG A 61 7.18 27.23 1.77
C ARG A 61 6.13 26.69 0.77
N PRO A 62 5.99 27.32 -0.42
CA PRO A 62 5.05 26.86 -1.45
C PRO A 62 5.21 25.39 -1.81
N ILE A 63 4.08 24.77 -2.13
CA ILE A 63 4.01 23.41 -2.67
C ILE A 63 4.24 23.47 -4.16
N TYR A 64 4.92 22.46 -4.70
CA TYR A 64 5.21 22.35 -6.12
C TYR A 64 4.76 20.99 -6.63
N ALA A 65 4.37 20.94 -7.89
CA ALA A 65 4.03 19.75 -8.65
C ALA A 65 4.64 19.87 -10.07
N GLU A 66 4.56 18.82 -10.88
CA GLU A 66 4.97 18.89 -12.28
C GLU A 66 4.25 20.05 -13.00
N GLY A 67 4.97 20.76 -13.88
CA GLY A 67 4.45 21.96 -14.56
C GLY A 67 4.69 23.28 -13.81
N HIS A 68 5.30 23.25 -12.62
CA HIS A 68 5.76 24.45 -11.90
C HIS A 68 7.28 24.49 -11.74
N THR A 69 7.86 25.70 -11.66
CA THR A 69 9.28 25.89 -11.39
C THR A 69 9.63 25.30 -10.03
N SER A 70 10.26 24.15 -10.05
CA SER A 70 10.69 23.47 -8.84
C SER A 70 11.84 24.22 -8.17
N PRO A 71 11.91 24.23 -6.84
CA PRO A 71 13.03 24.85 -6.17
C PRO A 71 14.34 24.13 -6.54
N ASN A 72 15.37 24.91 -6.89
CA ASN A 72 16.71 24.41 -7.19
C ASN A 72 16.80 23.41 -8.37
N GLY A 73 15.79 23.36 -9.25
CA GLY A 73 15.79 22.48 -10.43
C GLY A 73 15.61 20.99 -10.15
N ILE A 74 15.17 20.62 -8.94
CA ILE A 74 14.83 19.23 -8.60
C ILE A 74 13.49 18.88 -9.26
N ARG A 75 13.44 17.83 -10.07
CA ARG A 75 12.18 17.40 -10.71
C ARG A 75 11.14 17.03 -9.63
N PRO A 76 9.89 17.53 -9.71
CA PRO A 76 8.83 17.14 -8.78
C PRO A 76 8.52 15.65 -8.85
N ALA A 77 7.87 15.14 -7.81
CA ALA A 77 7.31 13.80 -7.83
C ALA A 77 6.20 13.66 -8.90
N SER A 78 6.05 12.46 -9.47
CA SER A 78 4.99 12.15 -10.43
C SER A 78 3.59 12.37 -9.85
N PHE A 79 3.44 12.11 -8.56
CA PHE A 79 2.24 12.27 -7.77
C PHE A 79 2.53 13.10 -6.51
N VAL A 80 1.58 13.95 -6.14
CA VAL A 80 1.66 14.82 -4.97
C VAL A 80 0.41 14.59 -4.12
N ALA A 81 0.60 14.23 -2.85
CA ALA A 81 -0.47 14.14 -1.87
C ALA A 81 -0.35 15.31 -0.88
N ILE A 82 -1.35 16.16 -0.83
CA ILE A 82 -1.39 17.31 0.06
C ILE A 82 -2.32 16.96 1.23
N VAL A 83 -1.80 17.03 2.45
CA VAL A 83 -2.50 16.65 3.69
C VAL A 83 -2.60 17.85 4.62
N PRO A 84 -3.61 18.73 4.43
CA PRO A 84 -3.89 19.81 5.37
C PRO A 84 -4.49 19.27 6.67
N LEU A 85 -3.80 19.47 7.79
CA LEU A 85 -4.30 19.21 9.13
C LEU A 85 -5.02 20.49 9.59
N LEU A 86 -6.36 20.47 9.53
CA LEU A 86 -7.21 21.64 9.75
C LEU A 86 -7.44 21.86 11.25
N GLY A 87 -6.84 22.92 11.78
CA GLY A 87 -7.04 23.39 13.15
C GLY A 87 -7.66 24.79 13.21
N ILE A 88 -7.93 25.25 14.43
CA ILE A 88 -8.62 26.53 14.68
C ILE A 88 -7.74 27.70 14.24
N GLU A 89 -6.43 27.63 14.48
CA GLU A 89 -5.52 28.72 14.16
C GLU A 89 -5.33 28.85 12.65
N MET A 90 -5.19 27.73 11.92
CA MET A 90 -5.23 27.74 10.47
C MET A 90 -6.52 28.39 9.93
N ALA A 91 -7.68 28.02 10.50
CA ALA A 91 -8.96 28.58 10.08
C ALA A 91 -8.99 30.11 10.31
N ALA A 92 -8.58 30.56 11.50
CA ALA A 92 -8.52 31.99 11.83
C ALA A 92 -7.65 32.80 10.87
N CYS A 93 -6.47 32.28 10.50
CA CYS A 93 -5.59 32.94 9.53
C CYS A 93 -6.16 32.99 8.11
N VAL A 94 -6.97 31.99 7.72
CA VAL A 94 -7.58 31.88 6.37
C VAL A 94 -8.84 32.74 6.22
N GLU A 95 -9.48 33.18 7.30
CA GLU A 95 -10.69 34.02 7.23
C GLU A 95 -10.47 35.35 6.47
N ALA A 96 -9.31 35.97 6.66
CA ALA A 96 -8.95 37.20 5.99
C ALA A 96 -8.30 36.93 4.61
N GLU A 97 -8.98 37.32 3.53
CA GLU A 97 -8.57 37.04 2.13
C GLU A 97 -7.22 37.63 1.72
N ASN A 98 -6.74 38.63 2.45
CA ASN A 98 -5.47 39.31 2.19
C ASN A 98 -4.28 38.69 2.95
N THR A 99 -4.46 37.58 3.65
CA THR A 99 -3.37 36.90 4.37
C THR A 99 -2.61 35.92 3.48
N GLN A 100 -1.35 35.69 3.84
CA GLN A 100 -0.51 34.70 3.16
C GLN A 100 -1.08 33.28 3.31
N TRP A 101 -1.66 32.96 4.47
CA TRP A 101 -2.33 31.66 4.70
C TRP A 101 -3.56 31.46 3.83
N HIS A 102 -4.38 32.50 3.61
CA HIS A 102 -5.51 32.41 2.68
C HIS A 102 -5.02 32.11 1.26
N ALA A 103 -4.02 32.87 0.79
CA ALA A 103 -3.42 32.64 -0.52
C ALA A 103 -2.78 31.24 -0.65
N TYR A 104 -2.12 30.76 0.41
CA TYR A 104 -1.49 29.43 0.46
C TYR A 104 -2.51 28.30 0.33
N VAL A 105 -3.59 28.35 1.12
CA VAL A 105 -4.67 27.35 1.06
C VAL A 105 -5.40 27.40 -0.27
N LYS A 106 -5.56 28.60 -0.86
CA LYS A 106 -6.12 28.72 -2.20
C LYS A 106 -5.22 28.11 -3.27
N ALA A 107 -3.91 28.30 -3.17
CA ALA A 107 -2.94 27.68 -4.07
C ALA A 107 -2.96 26.14 -4.02
N ILE A 108 -3.27 25.53 -2.87
CA ILE A 108 -3.50 24.07 -2.77
C ILE A 108 -4.67 23.64 -3.66
N GLN A 109 -5.78 24.38 -3.60
CA GLN A 109 -6.94 24.09 -4.42
C GLN A 109 -6.63 24.28 -5.92
N ASP A 110 -5.90 25.35 -6.27
CA ASP A 110 -5.52 25.63 -7.66
C ASP A 110 -4.58 24.54 -8.22
N LEU A 111 -3.63 24.05 -7.42
CA LEU A 111 -2.74 22.93 -7.78
C LEU A 111 -3.54 21.65 -8.09
N HIS A 112 -4.50 21.31 -7.24
CA HIS A 112 -5.38 20.17 -7.49
C HIS A 112 -6.22 20.35 -8.76
N GLN A 113 -6.83 21.53 -8.95
CA GLN A 113 -7.65 21.80 -10.12
C GLN A 113 -6.86 21.75 -11.44
N ALA A 114 -5.58 22.11 -11.41
CA ALA A 114 -4.71 22.05 -12.57
C ALA A 114 -4.33 20.63 -12.99
N SER A 115 -4.22 19.69 -12.04
CA SER A 115 -3.81 18.29 -12.31
C SER A 115 -4.43 17.31 -11.30
N PRO A 116 -5.76 17.12 -11.31
CA PRO A 116 -6.48 16.33 -10.30
C PRO A 116 -6.10 14.85 -10.29
N GLU A 117 -5.55 14.34 -11.39
CA GLU A 117 -5.05 12.97 -11.53
C GLU A 117 -3.64 12.76 -10.97
N ARG A 118 -2.90 13.83 -10.67
CA ARG A 118 -1.54 13.77 -10.11
C ARG A 118 -1.43 14.43 -8.73
N VAL A 119 -2.32 15.36 -8.41
CA VAL A 119 -2.30 16.13 -7.16
C VAL A 119 -3.56 15.82 -6.37
N GLY A 120 -3.44 15.07 -5.28
CA GLY A 120 -4.54 14.73 -4.39
C GLY A 120 -4.54 15.62 -3.15
N VAL A 121 -5.72 16.00 -2.67
CA VAL A 121 -5.89 16.77 -1.42
C VAL A 121 -6.68 15.92 -0.44
N PHE A 122 -6.09 15.67 0.73
CA PHE A 122 -6.58 14.75 1.75
C PHE A 122 -6.67 15.47 3.10
N PRO A 123 -7.66 16.36 3.32
CA PRO A 123 -7.75 17.12 4.55
C PRO A 123 -8.10 16.23 5.75
N TYR A 124 -7.52 16.54 6.90
CA TYR A 124 -7.92 15.98 8.19
C TYR A 124 -8.40 17.09 9.11
N ALA A 125 -9.63 17.01 9.61
CA ALA A 125 -10.15 17.99 10.57
C ALA A 125 -9.75 17.61 12.00
N MET A 126 -8.73 18.29 12.54
CA MET A 126 -8.32 18.13 13.94
C MET A 126 -9.35 18.70 14.89
N ASP A 127 -9.95 19.83 14.50
CA ASP A 127 -11.06 20.45 15.23
C ASP A 127 -12.22 20.74 14.29
N SER A 128 -13.41 20.32 14.70
CA SER A 128 -14.65 20.64 13.99
C SER A 128 -14.95 22.14 13.87
N GLY A 129 -14.39 23.00 14.73
CA GLY A 129 -14.47 24.45 14.63
C GLY A 129 -13.69 25.01 13.43
N ALA A 130 -12.66 24.29 12.96
CA ALA A 130 -11.90 24.66 11.78
C ALA A 130 -12.74 24.58 10.49
N THR A 131 -13.84 23.82 10.52
CA THR A 131 -14.65 23.48 9.34
C THR A 131 -16.14 23.75 9.50
N ARG A 132 -16.55 24.56 10.48
CA ARG A 132 -17.95 24.97 10.68
C ARG A 132 -18.16 26.43 10.28
N GLY A 133 -18.54 26.66 9.02
CA GLY A 133 -18.85 27.98 8.50
C GLY A 133 -17.62 28.90 8.38
N THR A 134 -16.45 28.30 8.14
CA THR A 134 -15.17 28.99 7.96
C THR A 134 -14.83 29.07 6.48
N LYS A 135 -14.02 30.05 6.06
CA LYS A 135 -13.47 30.07 4.69
C LYS A 135 -12.59 28.87 4.39
N LEU A 136 -11.96 28.31 5.42
CA LEU A 136 -11.21 27.06 5.29
C LEU A 136 -12.13 25.91 4.82
N GLN A 137 -13.36 25.84 5.34
CA GLN A 137 -14.38 24.91 4.85
C GLN A 137 -14.79 25.25 3.41
N ASP A 138 -14.95 26.52 3.06
CA ASP A 138 -15.35 26.90 1.70
C ASP A 138 -14.30 26.47 0.65
N ILE A 139 -13.01 26.52 1.00
CA ILE A 139 -11.92 26.12 0.09
C ILE A 139 -11.72 24.60 0.08
N LEU A 140 -11.67 23.95 1.25
CA LEU A 140 -11.26 22.55 1.37
C LEU A 140 -12.41 21.57 1.65
N GLY A 141 -13.62 22.04 1.95
CA GLY A 141 -14.76 21.21 2.34
C GLY A 141 -15.36 20.37 1.21
N ALA A 142 -15.01 20.64 -0.05
CA ALA A 142 -15.40 19.83 -1.19
C ALA A 142 -14.60 18.51 -1.29
N TYR A 143 -13.43 18.44 -0.64
CA TYR A 143 -12.62 17.22 -0.61
C TYR A 143 -13.15 16.24 0.43
N GLN A 144 -12.97 14.95 0.16
CA GLN A 144 -13.26 13.92 1.16
C GLN A 144 -12.19 13.95 2.25
N PHE A 145 -12.61 14.09 3.51
CA PHE A 145 -11.67 14.12 4.62
C PHE A 145 -11.21 12.70 4.98
N VAL A 146 -9.92 12.56 5.24
CA VAL A 146 -9.34 11.33 5.81
C VAL A 146 -9.71 11.23 7.28
N ALA A 147 -9.82 10.02 7.81
CA ALA A 147 -10.24 9.75 9.18
C ALA A 147 -11.53 10.48 9.61
N ALA A 148 -12.44 10.79 8.66
CA ALA A 148 -13.70 11.40 9.04
C ALA A 148 -14.57 10.38 9.79
N GLY A 149 -14.93 10.70 11.03
CA GLY A 149 -15.67 9.82 11.93
C GLY A 149 -14.94 9.63 13.25
N ASN A 150 -15.41 8.69 14.06
CA ASN A 150 -14.71 8.26 15.26
C ASN A 150 -14.07 6.89 15.00
N PRO A 151 -12.82 6.66 15.43
CA PRO A 151 -12.22 5.35 15.35
C PRO A 151 -13.00 4.35 16.23
N ASP A 152 -12.89 3.06 15.91
CA ASP A 152 -13.46 2.01 16.76
C ASP A 152 -12.68 1.96 18.08
N GLY A 153 -13.27 2.50 19.14
CA GLY A 153 -12.66 2.60 20.47
C GLY A 153 -12.25 1.26 21.12
N ARG A 154 -12.53 0.11 20.49
CA ARG A 154 -12.08 -1.22 20.94
C ARG A 154 -10.90 -1.78 20.14
N GLY A 155 -10.50 -1.17 19.03
CA GLY A 155 -9.53 -1.77 18.12
C GLY A 155 -8.69 -0.84 17.27
N GLU A 156 -9.05 0.44 17.17
CA GLU A 156 -8.38 1.42 16.35
C GLU A 156 -8.25 2.77 17.08
N ASP A 157 -7.12 3.44 16.86
CA ASP A 157 -6.90 4.83 17.23
C ASP A 157 -6.98 5.75 15.99
N VAL A 158 -7.06 7.07 16.24
CA VAL A 158 -7.19 8.07 15.17
C VAL A 158 -5.97 8.06 14.24
N GLU A 159 -4.78 7.84 14.77
CA GLU A 159 -3.52 7.83 14.03
C GLU A 159 -3.50 6.69 13.00
N SER A 160 -3.86 5.48 13.43
CA SER A 160 -4.07 4.31 12.57
C SER A 160 -5.11 4.58 11.48
N MET A 161 -6.26 5.14 11.86
CA MET A 161 -7.33 5.46 10.92
C MET A 161 -6.88 6.49 9.87
N LEU A 162 -6.15 7.53 10.31
CA LEU A 162 -5.61 8.59 9.47
C LEU A 162 -4.63 8.03 8.44
N CYS A 163 -3.66 7.25 8.89
CA CYS A 163 -2.68 6.63 8.00
C CYS A 163 -3.34 5.67 7.01
N ARG A 164 -4.29 4.82 7.45
CA ARG A 164 -5.00 3.91 6.54
C ARG A 164 -5.80 4.68 5.49
N ASP A 165 -6.64 5.64 5.91
CA ASP A 165 -7.50 6.40 4.99
C ASP A 165 -6.65 7.22 4.01
N LEU A 166 -5.52 7.78 4.46
CA LEU A 166 -4.56 8.49 3.61
C LEU A 166 -3.88 7.55 2.61
N THR A 167 -3.35 6.41 3.07
CA THR A 167 -2.74 5.41 2.17
C THR A 167 -3.75 4.93 1.14
N GLN A 168 -5.00 4.66 1.54
CA GLN A 168 -6.08 4.28 0.63
C GLN A 168 -6.33 5.38 -0.42
N GLY A 169 -6.49 6.63 0.01
CA GLY A 169 -6.76 7.75 -0.90
C GLY A 169 -5.63 7.98 -1.91
N ILE A 170 -4.38 7.91 -1.48
CA ILE A 170 -3.21 8.01 -2.36
C ILE A 170 -3.19 6.85 -3.35
N THR A 171 -3.46 5.64 -2.88
CA THR A 171 -3.49 4.43 -3.71
C THR A 171 -4.52 4.54 -4.83
N GLN A 172 -5.71 5.05 -4.53
CA GLN A 172 -6.78 5.30 -5.51
C GLN A 172 -6.39 6.35 -6.55
N MET A 173 -5.67 7.39 -6.13
CA MET A 173 -5.17 8.41 -7.05
C MET A 173 -4.12 7.85 -8.01
N ILE A 174 -3.22 6.98 -7.53
CA ILE A 174 -2.12 6.42 -8.32
C ILE A 174 -2.60 5.31 -9.28
N SER A 175 -3.58 4.50 -8.87
CA SER A 175 -4.11 3.39 -9.67
C SER A 175 -5.64 3.36 -9.65
N PRO A 176 -6.32 4.31 -10.33
CA PRO A 176 -7.78 4.42 -10.28
C PRO A 176 -8.49 3.21 -10.90
N ASP A 177 -7.93 2.64 -11.97
CA ASP A 177 -8.55 1.53 -12.72
C ASP A 177 -8.45 0.18 -11.98
N GLU A 178 -7.42 -0.02 -11.15
CA GLU A 178 -7.29 -1.22 -10.32
C GLU A 178 -8.01 -1.10 -8.96
N MET A 179 -8.45 0.11 -8.59
CA MET A 179 -8.66 0.44 -7.18
C MET A 179 -9.77 1.45 -6.92
N ASP A 180 -10.77 1.61 -7.80
CA ASP A 180 -11.91 2.54 -7.65
C ASP A 180 -12.34 2.65 -6.17
N ARG A 181 -12.44 1.51 -5.47
CA ARG A 181 -12.17 1.39 -4.03
C ARG A 181 -11.56 0.00 -3.69
N LEU A 182 -10.59 -0.06 -2.78
CA LEU A 182 -9.89 -1.31 -2.43
C LEU A 182 -10.87 -2.40 -1.96
N THR A 183 -10.92 -3.52 -2.70
CA THR A 183 -11.72 -4.71 -2.38
C THR A 183 -10.84 -5.75 -1.70
N ALA A 184 -11.27 -6.21 -0.52
CA ALA A 184 -10.55 -7.24 0.23
C ALA A 184 -11.17 -8.62 -0.01
N PHE A 185 -10.38 -9.55 -0.56
CA PHE A 185 -10.76 -10.96 -0.65
C PHE A 185 -10.43 -11.68 0.66
N ILE A 186 -11.43 -12.25 1.33
CA ILE A 186 -11.23 -13.02 2.56
C ILE A 186 -11.13 -14.51 2.20
N SER A 187 -9.90 -15.04 2.18
CA SER A 187 -9.66 -16.47 2.01
C SER A 187 -9.64 -17.18 3.37
N HIS A 188 -10.43 -18.23 3.52
CA HIS A 188 -10.54 -19.02 4.76
C HIS A 188 -11.04 -20.44 4.50
N THR A 189 -10.93 -21.33 5.48
CA THR A 189 -11.43 -22.71 5.37
C THR A 189 -12.98 -22.74 5.34
N LYS A 190 -13.58 -23.69 4.60
CA LYS A 190 -15.04 -23.80 4.49
C LYS A 190 -15.69 -24.16 5.85
N ARG A 191 -16.89 -23.59 6.09
CA ARG A 191 -17.71 -23.65 7.33
C ARG A 191 -18.08 -25.04 7.87
N HIS A 192 -17.74 -26.13 7.17
CA HIS A 192 -18.10 -27.51 7.56
C HIS A 192 -16.90 -28.44 7.72
N SER A 193 -15.70 -27.88 7.87
CA SER A 193 -14.52 -28.66 8.23
C SER A 193 -14.71 -29.26 9.63
N LEU A 194 -14.95 -30.56 9.72
CA LEU A 194 -14.96 -31.31 10.99
C LEU A 194 -13.63 -31.06 11.73
N GLY A 195 -13.64 -30.21 12.76
CA GLY A 195 -12.46 -29.93 13.60
C GLY A 195 -12.18 -28.47 13.96
N GLU A 196 -12.63 -27.49 13.16
CA GLU A 196 -12.31 -26.05 13.36
C GLU A 196 -13.52 -25.16 13.71
N GLY A 197 -14.74 -25.71 13.69
CA GLY A 197 -15.98 -24.92 13.65
C GLY A 197 -16.18 -23.92 14.80
N GLN A 198 -17.12 -22.99 14.63
CA GLN A 198 -17.45 -21.87 15.54
C GLN A 198 -16.34 -20.83 15.75
N ASP A 199 -15.11 -21.21 16.07
CA ASP A 199 -14.02 -20.27 16.32
C ASP A 199 -13.53 -19.55 15.05
N VAL A 200 -13.52 -20.27 13.92
CA VAL A 200 -13.24 -19.71 12.60
C VAL A 200 -14.39 -18.83 12.11
N ASP A 201 -15.64 -19.21 12.40
CA ASP A 201 -16.81 -18.40 12.05
C ASP A 201 -16.79 -17.06 12.81
N ASP A 202 -16.51 -17.10 14.12
CA ASP A 202 -16.36 -15.90 14.96
C ASP A 202 -15.23 -14.98 14.44
N LEU A 203 -14.13 -15.55 13.95
CA LEU A 203 -13.05 -14.79 13.35
C LEU A 203 -13.47 -14.13 12.03
N VAL A 204 -14.09 -14.88 11.12
CA VAL A 204 -14.57 -14.37 9.84
C VAL A 204 -15.57 -13.23 10.06
N ASP A 205 -16.51 -13.41 11.00
CA ASP A 205 -17.50 -12.38 11.31
C ASP A 205 -16.86 -11.13 11.92
N LEU A 206 -15.84 -11.27 12.79
CA LEU A 206 -15.06 -10.14 13.28
C LEU A 206 -14.36 -9.40 12.13
N VAL A 207 -13.70 -10.12 11.22
CA VAL A 207 -13.00 -9.50 10.07
C VAL A 207 -13.97 -8.72 9.20
N ARG A 208 -15.12 -9.32 8.89
CA ARG A 208 -16.19 -8.66 8.11
C ARG A 208 -16.74 -7.42 8.82
N GLU A 209 -16.94 -7.50 10.13
CA GLU A 209 -17.40 -6.34 10.93
C GLU A 209 -16.38 -5.20 10.90
N VAL A 210 -15.10 -5.51 11.09
CA VAL A 210 -14.03 -4.51 11.04
C VAL A 210 -13.98 -3.86 9.65
N ILE A 211 -14.00 -4.64 8.56
CA ILE A 211 -13.98 -4.09 7.20
C ILE A 211 -15.18 -3.15 6.97
N ARG A 212 -16.39 -3.51 7.40
CA ARG A 212 -17.58 -2.65 7.30
C ARG A 212 -17.45 -1.33 8.07
N ASN A 213 -16.62 -1.28 9.10
CA ASN A 213 -16.35 -0.07 9.87
C ASN A 213 -15.22 0.79 9.26
N THR A 214 -14.66 0.38 8.11
CA THR A 214 -13.65 1.14 7.36
C THR A 214 -14.23 1.72 6.07
N ARG A 215 -13.41 2.43 5.29
CA ARG A 215 -13.77 2.97 3.96
C ARG A 215 -13.53 1.99 2.81
N LEU A 216 -13.21 0.74 3.09
CA LEU A 216 -13.07 -0.31 2.07
C LEU A 216 -14.45 -0.63 1.48
N ASN A 217 -14.55 -0.79 0.16
CA ASN A 217 -15.85 -0.81 -0.54
C ASN A 217 -16.65 -2.07 -0.26
N GLU A 218 -15.98 -3.20 -0.52
CA GLU A 218 -16.59 -4.50 -0.66
C GLU A 218 -15.56 -5.54 -0.20
N PHE A 219 -16.05 -6.57 0.45
CA PHE A 219 -15.32 -7.80 0.63
C PHE A 219 -16.18 -8.93 0.08
N PHE A 220 -15.53 -9.95 -0.43
CA PHE A 220 -16.18 -11.21 -0.73
C PHE A 220 -15.37 -12.33 -0.08
N ASP A 221 -16.04 -13.39 0.31
CA ASP A 221 -15.37 -14.62 0.70
C ASP A 221 -15.54 -15.71 -0.35
N ALA A 222 -14.80 -16.81 -0.19
CA ALA A 222 -14.85 -17.94 -1.12
C ALA A 222 -16.23 -18.62 -1.20
N ASN A 223 -17.15 -18.34 -0.26
CA ASN A 223 -18.52 -18.87 -0.22
C ASN A 223 -19.55 -17.92 -0.89
N ASP A 224 -19.19 -16.67 -1.16
CA ASP A 224 -20.09 -15.65 -1.77
C ASP A 224 -20.24 -15.78 -3.31
N LEU A 225 -19.52 -16.71 -3.93
CA LEU A 225 -19.59 -17.00 -5.37
C LEU A 225 -20.95 -17.64 -5.74
N GLN A 226 -21.65 -17.08 -6.73
CA GLN A 226 -23.04 -17.44 -7.05
C GLN A 226 -23.16 -18.87 -7.64
N PRO A 227 -24.15 -19.68 -7.21
CA PRO A 227 -24.42 -20.95 -7.85
C PRO A 227 -24.85 -20.77 -9.31
N GLY A 228 -24.17 -21.43 -10.25
CA GLY A 228 -24.53 -21.45 -11.67
C GLY A 228 -23.65 -20.60 -12.60
N THR A 229 -22.64 -19.90 -12.08
CA THR A 229 -21.55 -19.31 -12.88
C THR A 229 -20.40 -20.32 -13.06
N ASP A 230 -19.48 -20.05 -14.01
CA ASP A 230 -18.20 -20.75 -14.06
C ASP A 230 -17.37 -20.30 -12.85
N TRP A 231 -17.63 -21.00 -11.73
CA TRP A 231 -17.08 -20.72 -10.42
C TRP A 231 -15.55 -20.65 -10.41
N ASP A 232 -14.92 -21.44 -11.29
CA ASP A 232 -13.48 -21.52 -11.40
C ASP A 232 -12.88 -20.28 -12.09
N GLN A 233 -13.60 -19.73 -13.08
CA GLN A 233 -13.22 -18.51 -13.76
C GLN A 233 -13.50 -17.27 -12.89
N GLU A 234 -14.66 -17.21 -12.24
CA GLU A 234 -15.01 -16.07 -11.37
C GLU A 234 -14.04 -15.93 -10.19
N LEU A 235 -13.59 -17.05 -9.61
CA LEU A 235 -12.55 -17.03 -8.58
C LEU A 235 -11.20 -16.55 -9.13
N ARG A 236 -10.80 -17.00 -10.33
CA ARG A 236 -9.55 -16.56 -10.96
C ARG A 236 -9.54 -15.05 -11.15
N ASP A 237 -10.62 -14.52 -11.71
CA ASP A 237 -10.77 -13.09 -12.00
C ASP A 237 -10.70 -12.30 -10.69
N LYS A 238 -11.42 -12.75 -9.66
CA LYS A 238 -11.44 -12.10 -8.34
C LYS A 238 -10.11 -12.19 -7.58
N SER A 239 -9.50 -13.36 -7.52
CA SER A 239 -8.23 -13.58 -6.80
C SER A 239 -7.05 -12.93 -7.51
N GLY A 240 -7.10 -12.82 -8.83
CA GLY A 240 -6.09 -12.16 -9.65
C GLY A 240 -6.19 -10.64 -9.68
N ALA A 241 -7.30 -10.06 -9.19
CA ALA A 241 -7.56 -8.62 -9.22
C ALA A 241 -7.82 -7.99 -7.83
N SER A 242 -7.87 -8.79 -6.75
CA SER A 242 -8.17 -8.28 -5.40
C SER A 242 -7.02 -8.52 -4.41
N ALA A 243 -6.85 -7.60 -3.48
CA ALA A 243 -5.92 -7.78 -2.35
C ALA A 243 -6.52 -8.79 -1.37
N MET A 244 -5.71 -9.69 -0.83
CA MET A 244 -6.18 -10.86 -0.08
C MET A 244 -5.82 -10.81 1.40
N LEU A 245 -6.80 -11.10 2.25
CA LEU A 245 -6.62 -11.49 3.65
C LEU A 245 -6.80 -13.01 3.76
N ALA A 246 -5.71 -13.72 4.06
CA ALA A 246 -5.70 -15.17 4.21
C ALA A 246 -5.77 -15.55 5.70
N LEU A 247 -6.91 -16.07 6.16
CA LEU A 247 -7.13 -16.49 7.55
C LEU A 247 -6.53 -17.89 7.78
N ARG A 248 -5.25 -17.95 8.17
CA ARG A 248 -4.51 -19.20 8.35
C ARG A 248 -4.82 -19.85 9.69
N THR A 249 -5.77 -20.77 9.66
CA THR A 249 -6.13 -21.66 10.76
C THR A 249 -5.45 -23.03 10.60
N ASP A 250 -5.67 -23.95 11.54
CA ASP A 250 -4.99 -25.26 11.62
C ASP A 250 -5.10 -26.13 10.34
N LEU A 251 -6.20 -26.00 9.58
CA LEU A 251 -6.43 -26.75 8.34
C LEU A 251 -6.15 -25.94 7.08
N TYR A 252 -5.90 -24.63 7.17
CA TYR A 252 -5.84 -23.72 6.02
C TYR A 252 -4.80 -24.15 4.97
N SER A 253 -3.57 -24.43 5.40
CA SER A 253 -2.49 -24.85 4.50
C SER A 253 -2.73 -26.19 3.81
N SER A 254 -3.60 -27.05 4.36
CA SER A 254 -3.95 -28.34 3.78
C SER A 254 -5.10 -28.27 2.76
N ARG A 255 -5.82 -27.15 2.70
CA ARG A 255 -6.94 -26.99 1.78
C ARG A 255 -6.45 -26.58 0.40
N GLU A 256 -6.61 -27.48 -0.57
CA GLU A 256 -6.28 -27.26 -1.99
C GLU A 256 -6.88 -25.95 -2.53
N TRP A 257 -8.10 -25.61 -2.11
CA TRP A 257 -8.77 -24.39 -2.54
C TRP A 257 -8.03 -23.14 -2.06
N CYS A 258 -7.72 -23.05 -0.77
CA CYS A 258 -6.95 -21.95 -0.20
C CYS A 258 -5.55 -21.87 -0.83
N GLN A 259 -4.90 -23.01 -1.10
CA GLN A 259 -3.64 -23.06 -1.84
C GLN A 259 -3.76 -22.43 -3.22
N ARG A 260 -4.83 -22.77 -3.96
CA ARG A 260 -5.07 -22.25 -5.30
C ARG A 260 -5.29 -20.74 -5.31
N GLU A 261 -6.09 -20.23 -4.38
CA GLU A 261 -6.34 -18.80 -4.22
C GLU A 261 -5.03 -18.02 -4.01
N VAL A 262 -4.20 -18.47 -3.06
CA VAL A 262 -2.90 -17.83 -2.78
C VAL A 262 -1.95 -17.92 -3.97
N VAL A 263 -1.92 -19.05 -4.68
CA VAL A 263 -1.14 -19.20 -5.92
C VAL A 263 -1.58 -18.18 -6.98
N ILE A 264 -2.89 -18.02 -7.18
CA ILE A 264 -3.42 -17.06 -8.16
C ILE A 264 -3.01 -15.63 -7.77
N ALA A 265 -3.27 -15.22 -6.54
CA ALA A 265 -2.94 -13.87 -6.07
C ALA A 265 -1.45 -13.55 -6.24
N LYS A 266 -0.56 -14.44 -5.77
CA LYS A 266 0.90 -14.26 -5.89
C LYS A 266 1.38 -14.16 -7.33
N THR A 267 0.83 -14.99 -8.23
CA THR A 267 1.25 -15.01 -9.64
C THR A 267 0.74 -13.80 -10.43
N HIS A 268 -0.32 -13.14 -9.96
CA HIS A 268 -0.79 -11.86 -10.49
C HIS A 268 -0.16 -10.66 -9.77
N GLY A 269 0.72 -10.91 -8.79
CA GLY A 269 1.35 -9.88 -7.99
C GLY A 269 0.39 -9.12 -7.09
N MET A 270 -0.74 -9.73 -6.73
CA MET A 270 -1.69 -9.12 -5.80
C MET A 270 -1.19 -9.22 -4.35
N PRO A 271 -1.40 -8.19 -3.52
CA PRO A 271 -1.01 -8.24 -2.12
C PRO A 271 -1.74 -9.36 -1.38
N VAL A 272 -1.01 -10.14 -0.59
CA VAL A 272 -1.55 -11.20 0.28
C VAL A 272 -1.04 -10.95 1.70
N ILE A 273 -1.96 -10.78 2.65
CA ILE A 273 -1.65 -10.70 4.07
C ILE A 273 -2.12 -11.98 4.76
N MET A 274 -1.18 -12.67 5.38
CA MET A 274 -1.47 -13.91 6.10
C MET A 274 -1.81 -13.60 7.56
N MET A 275 -3.03 -13.88 7.96
CA MET A 275 -3.54 -13.65 9.31
C MET A 275 -3.47 -14.97 10.08
N ASP A 276 -2.42 -15.13 10.90
CA ASP A 276 -2.16 -16.36 11.64
C ASP A 276 -3.12 -16.51 12.81
N ALA A 277 -4.08 -17.43 12.65
CA ALA A 277 -5.08 -17.84 13.63
C ALA A 277 -4.92 -19.32 13.99
N ILE A 278 -3.69 -19.82 14.00
CA ILE A 278 -3.36 -21.20 14.34
C ILE A 278 -3.68 -21.42 15.83
N GLY A 279 -4.54 -22.40 16.10
CA GLY A 279 -5.02 -22.74 17.44
C GLY A 279 -4.20 -23.84 18.08
N VAL A 280 -4.14 -25.01 17.43
CA VAL A 280 -3.37 -26.16 17.89
C VAL A 280 -2.04 -26.27 17.15
N GLY A 281 -2.07 -26.06 15.83
CA GLY A 281 -0.93 -26.31 14.95
C GLY A 281 -1.36 -26.91 13.62
N GLU A 282 -0.51 -26.75 12.63
CA GLU A 282 -0.67 -27.41 11.33
C GLU A 282 0.16 -28.70 11.31
N GLU A 283 -0.39 -29.77 10.73
CA GLU A 283 0.37 -31.03 10.53
C GLU A 283 1.61 -30.79 9.66
N ARG A 284 1.47 -29.93 8.65
CA ARG A 284 2.54 -29.54 7.72
C ARG A 284 2.30 -28.13 7.20
N GLY A 285 3.34 -27.30 7.20
CA GLY A 285 3.30 -25.99 6.54
C GLY A 285 3.27 -26.09 5.01
N SER A 286 2.95 -24.98 4.34
CA SER A 286 2.93 -24.89 2.88
C SER A 286 3.82 -23.74 2.40
N PHE A 287 4.83 -24.07 1.59
CA PHE A 287 5.71 -23.07 0.96
C PHE A 287 4.93 -22.09 0.06
N LEU A 288 3.75 -22.49 -0.43
CA LEU A 288 2.87 -21.60 -1.20
C LEU A 288 2.37 -20.42 -0.35
N MET A 289 2.37 -20.55 0.98
CA MET A 289 1.85 -19.59 1.95
C MET A 289 2.95 -18.76 2.63
N ASP A 290 4.22 -19.01 2.30
CA ASP A 290 5.36 -18.29 2.86
C ASP A 290 5.68 -17.06 1.99
N HIS A 291 6.75 -16.30 2.30
CA HIS A 291 7.15 -15.09 1.55
C HIS A 291 6.05 -14.01 1.39
N VAL A 292 5.08 -13.98 2.31
CA VAL A 292 4.04 -12.94 2.39
C VAL A 292 4.08 -12.29 3.78
N PRO A 293 3.69 -11.01 3.92
CA PRO A 293 3.57 -10.39 5.23
C PRO A 293 2.55 -11.11 6.11
N ARG A 294 2.83 -11.21 7.41
CA ARG A 294 2.04 -12.02 8.35
C ARG A 294 1.70 -11.23 9.60
N ILE A 295 0.47 -11.37 10.08
CA ILE A 295 -0.02 -10.79 11.34
C ILE A 295 -0.56 -11.92 12.21
N ALA A 296 -0.04 -12.02 13.43
CA ALA A 296 -0.59 -12.92 14.44
C ALA A 296 -1.92 -12.39 14.96
N LEU A 297 -2.98 -13.19 14.84
CA LEU A 297 -4.26 -12.94 15.46
C LEU A 297 -4.26 -13.55 16.85
N ARG A 298 -4.44 -12.71 17.87
CA ARG A 298 -4.40 -13.17 19.25
C ARG A 298 -5.79 -13.18 19.85
N LYS A 299 -6.01 -14.10 20.79
CA LYS A 299 -7.17 -14.08 21.66
C LYS A 299 -6.85 -13.46 23.02
N MET A 300 -7.79 -12.71 23.55
CA MET A 300 -7.80 -12.23 24.92
C MET A 300 -9.13 -12.65 25.54
N GLU A 301 -9.08 -13.32 26.69
CA GLU A 301 -10.28 -13.84 27.37
C GLU A 301 -11.18 -14.70 26.45
N GLY A 302 -10.55 -15.52 25.59
CA GLY A 302 -11.25 -16.40 24.66
C GLY A 302 -11.84 -15.71 23.42
N ARG A 303 -11.62 -14.41 23.22
CA ARG A 303 -12.12 -13.66 22.06
C ARG A 303 -10.99 -13.11 21.20
N TRP A 304 -11.18 -13.13 19.88
CA TRP A 304 -10.26 -12.52 18.93
C TRP A 304 -10.10 -11.03 19.15
N ARG A 305 -8.85 -10.54 19.08
CA ARG A 305 -8.53 -9.13 19.23
C ARG A 305 -8.81 -8.37 17.95
N ARG A 306 -9.76 -7.45 18.03
CA ARG A 306 -10.09 -6.52 16.94
C ARG A 306 -8.88 -5.72 16.42
N GLN A 307 -8.01 -5.29 17.33
CA GLN A 307 -6.81 -4.55 16.97
C GLN A 307 -5.89 -5.32 16.00
N ASP A 308 -5.81 -6.65 16.13
CA ASP A 308 -4.96 -7.44 15.22
C ASP A 308 -5.56 -7.50 13.80
N VAL A 309 -6.89 -7.43 13.67
CA VAL A 309 -7.58 -7.31 12.38
C VAL A 309 -7.33 -5.93 11.75
N TYR A 310 -7.44 -4.84 12.51
CA TYR A 310 -7.10 -3.49 12.02
C TYR A 310 -5.64 -3.42 11.54
N ARG A 311 -4.71 -4.03 12.28
CA ARG A 311 -3.30 -4.11 11.85
C ARG A 311 -3.13 -4.86 10.53
N ALA A 312 -3.88 -5.94 10.31
CA ALA A 312 -3.86 -6.66 9.04
C ALA A 312 -4.43 -5.82 7.88
N LEU A 313 -5.51 -5.07 8.12
CA LEU A 313 -6.08 -4.17 7.12
C LEU A 313 -5.15 -3.02 6.77
N ASN A 314 -4.52 -2.38 7.76
CA ASN A 314 -3.57 -1.31 7.51
C ASN A 314 -2.40 -1.82 6.65
N LEU A 315 -1.86 -3.00 6.99
CA LEU A 315 -0.79 -3.62 6.22
C LEU A 315 -1.23 -4.01 4.79
N LEU A 316 -2.47 -4.47 4.62
CA LEU A 316 -3.03 -4.76 3.30
C LEU A 316 -3.06 -3.50 2.43
N VAL A 317 -3.57 -2.39 2.98
CA VAL A 317 -3.66 -1.11 2.28
C VAL A 317 -2.25 -0.57 1.95
N ASP A 318 -1.28 -0.71 2.86
CA ASP A 318 0.10 -0.30 2.60
C ASP A 318 0.76 -1.14 1.49
N GLU A 319 0.57 -2.45 1.46
CA GLU A 319 1.09 -3.30 0.39
C GLU A 319 0.40 -3.02 -0.97
N CYS A 320 -0.87 -2.59 -0.96
CA CYS A 320 -1.54 -2.08 -2.17
C CYS A 320 -0.90 -0.79 -2.69
N LEU A 321 -0.63 0.19 -1.82
CA LEU A 321 0.08 1.40 -2.23
C LEU A 321 1.48 1.07 -2.78
N LYS A 322 2.22 0.22 -2.06
CA LYS A 322 3.55 -0.21 -2.46
C LYS A 322 3.55 -0.89 -3.83
N ARG A 323 2.58 -1.75 -4.11
CA ARG A 323 2.40 -2.37 -5.43
C ARG A 323 2.12 -1.31 -6.51
N ALA A 324 1.20 -0.38 -6.24
CA ALA A 324 0.88 0.69 -7.20
C ALA A 324 2.13 1.52 -7.53
N LEU A 325 2.88 1.94 -6.51
CA LEU A 325 4.16 2.63 -6.68
C LEU A 325 5.17 1.79 -7.48
N TRP A 326 5.28 0.49 -7.18
CA TRP A 326 6.19 -0.42 -7.88
C TRP A 326 5.90 -0.54 -9.37
N ILE A 327 4.63 -0.64 -9.76
CA ILE A 327 4.20 -0.68 -11.16
C ILE A 327 4.59 0.62 -11.87
N HIS A 328 4.34 1.77 -11.24
CA HIS A 328 4.77 3.06 -11.79
C HIS A 328 6.29 3.17 -11.94
N GLN A 329 7.10 2.61 -11.02
CA GLN A 329 8.56 2.57 -11.19
C GLN A 329 8.99 1.76 -12.40
N LYS A 330 8.34 0.61 -12.60
CA LYS A 330 8.59 -0.23 -13.76
C LYS A 330 8.31 0.56 -15.04
N ASP A 331 7.21 1.29 -15.11
CA ASP A 331 6.86 2.06 -16.30
C ASP A 331 7.86 3.19 -16.58
N LEU A 332 8.29 3.90 -15.53
CA LEU A 332 9.34 4.93 -15.64
C LEU A 332 10.70 4.35 -16.04
N SER A 333 10.96 3.07 -15.73
CA SER A 333 12.22 2.42 -16.08
C SER A 333 12.40 2.20 -17.58
N HIS A 334 11.32 2.21 -18.37
CA HIS A 334 11.40 2.12 -19.83
C HIS A 334 12.18 3.28 -20.46
N GLU A 335 12.28 4.43 -19.78
CA GLU A 335 13.11 5.56 -20.21
C GLU A 335 14.61 5.35 -19.91
N ARG A 336 14.98 4.24 -19.26
CA ARG A 336 16.33 3.94 -18.75
C ARG A 336 16.75 2.51 -19.16
N PRO A 337 16.98 2.25 -20.46
CA PRO A 337 17.30 0.92 -20.97
C PRO A 337 18.57 0.30 -20.34
N GLU A 338 19.48 1.11 -19.81
CA GLU A 338 20.68 0.65 -19.11
C GLU A 338 20.39 -0.09 -17.79
N LEU A 339 19.18 0.01 -17.24
CA LEU A 339 18.77 -0.76 -16.07
C LEU A 339 18.64 -2.25 -16.41
N ASP A 340 18.31 -2.59 -17.67
CA ASP A 340 18.24 -3.94 -18.23
C ASP A 340 17.67 -4.99 -17.25
N VAL A 341 16.42 -4.77 -16.82
CA VAL A 341 15.71 -5.64 -15.88
C VAL A 341 14.69 -6.48 -16.65
N ALA A 342 14.89 -7.80 -16.69
CA ALA A 342 13.97 -8.71 -17.36
C ALA A 342 12.68 -8.96 -16.55
N TRP A 343 12.77 -8.88 -15.22
CA TRP A 343 11.61 -9.03 -14.35
C TRP A 343 11.59 -8.04 -13.20
N TRP A 344 10.53 -7.25 -13.17
CA TRP A 344 10.14 -6.44 -12.02
C TRP A 344 9.18 -7.26 -11.16
N ALA A 345 9.73 -8.11 -10.31
CA ALA A 345 8.95 -8.97 -9.44
C ALA A 345 8.17 -8.11 -8.42
N PRO A 346 6.84 -8.29 -8.29
CA PRO A 346 6.00 -7.47 -7.40
C PRO A 346 6.30 -7.73 -5.92
N HIS A 347 6.83 -8.91 -5.61
CA HIS A 347 7.29 -9.33 -4.29
C HIS A 347 8.65 -10.02 -4.43
N ALA A 348 9.28 -10.35 -3.31
CA ALA A 348 10.49 -11.15 -3.31
C ALA A 348 10.25 -12.46 -4.09
N PRO A 349 11.08 -12.78 -5.11
CA PRO A 349 10.93 -14.00 -5.88
C PRO A 349 10.97 -15.23 -4.97
N GLU A 350 10.16 -16.22 -5.30
CA GLU A 350 10.12 -17.53 -4.65
C GLU A 350 9.93 -18.61 -5.73
N PRO A 351 10.13 -19.91 -5.45
CA PRO A 351 10.08 -20.94 -6.49
C PRO A 351 8.79 -20.92 -7.32
N LEU A 352 7.65 -20.63 -6.68
CA LEU A 352 6.35 -20.53 -7.35
C LEU A 352 6.32 -19.40 -8.40
N THR A 353 6.64 -18.17 -7.98
CA THR A 353 6.55 -16.98 -8.85
C THR A 353 7.65 -17.00 -9.90
N LEU A 354 8.85 -17.44 -9.53
CA LEU A 354 9.98 -17.58 -10.45
C LEU A 354 9.71 -18.63 -11.54
N SER A 355 9.17 -19.81 -11.19
CA SER A 355 8.79 -20.82 -12.19
C SER A 355 7.82 -20.27 -13.22
N ARG A 356 6.77 -19.59 -12.75
CA ARG A 356 5.73 -19.02 -13.62
C ARG A 356 6.28 -17.94 -14.52
N TRP A 357 7.15 -17.08 -13.99
CA TRP A 357 7.82 -16.06 -14.78
C TRP A 357 8.76 -16.67 -15.82
N ILE A 358 9.57 -17.69 -15.47
CA ILE A 358 10.47 -18.38 -16.42
C ILE A 358 9.69 -18.95 -17.61
N ASP A 359 8.57 -19.63 -17.34
CA ASP A 359 7.73 -20.19 -18.40
C ASP A 359 7.24 -19.09 -19.37
N SER A 360 6.67 -18.01 -18.83
CA SER A 360 6.22 -16.87 -19.65
C SER A 360 7.36 -16.16 -20.38
N TYR A 361 8.53 -16.05 -19.75
CA TYR A 361 9.71 -15.42 -20.34
C TYR A 361 10.21 -16.21 -21.56
N LEU A 362 10.31 -17.54 -21.44
CA LEU A 362 10.74 -18.42 -22.53
C LEU A 362 9.70 -18.51 -23.66
N GLU A 363 8.40 -18.46 -23.34
CA GLU A 363 7.34 -18.38 -24.36
C GLU A 363 7.46 -17.11 -25.21
N GLN A 364 7.85 -15.98 -24.60
CA GLN A 364 7.96 -14.68 -25.28
C GLN A 364 9.29 -14.52 -26.03
N ASN A 365 10.39 -15.02 -25.48
CA ASN A 365 11.74 -14.77 -26.00
C ASN A 365 12.36 -15.98 -26.71
N GLY A 366 11.71 -17.15 -26.64
CA GLY A 366 12.25 -18.42 -27.11
C GLY A 366 13.33 -18.98 -26.18
N ASP A 367 13.86 -20.15 -26.56
CA ASP A 367 15.06 -20.70 -25.91
C ASP A 367 16.28 -19.92 -26.42
N ASP A 368 16.67 -18.88 -25.70
CA ASP A 368 17.89 -18.11 -25.97
C ASP A 368 19.14 -18.95 -25.56
N ALA A 369 20.27 -18.80 -26.27
CA ALA A 369 21.56 -19.48 -25.98
C ALA A 369 22.69 -18.59 -25.39
N SER A 370 22.48 -17.27 -25.22
CA SER A 370 23.33 -16.41 -24.38
C SER A 370 23.70 -17.03 -23.00
N ASP A 371 24.87 -16.67 -22.46
CA ASP A 371 25.27 -17.06 -21.10
C ASP A 371 25.10 -15.89 -20.09
N GLU A 372 24.55 -14.75 -20.53
CA GLU A 372 24.40 -13.57 -19.70
C GLU A 372 23.34 -13.78 -18.60
N ALA A 373 23.67 -13.30 -17.40
CA ALA A 373 22.80 -13.42 -16.24
C ALA A 373 21.56 -12.53 -16.40
N ILE A 374 20.38 -13.10 -16.15
CA ILE A 374 19.13 -12.35 -16.26
C ILE A 374 18.85 -11.58 -14.98
N ARG A 375 18.69 -10.26 -15.09
CA ARG A 375 18.44 -9.39 -13.94
C ARG A 375 16.98 -9.44 -13.51
N ILE A 376 16.78 -9.67 -12.21
CA ILE A 376 15.47 -9.67 -11.55
C ILE A 376 15.52 -8.64 -10.43
N LEU A 377 14.56 -7.71 -10.44
CA LEU A 377 14.43 -6.67 -9.43
C LEU A 377 13.17 -6.91 -8.59
N HIS A 378 13.28 -6.78 -7.27
CA HIS A 378 12.14 -6.88 -6.37
C HIS A 378 12.22 -5.85 -5.23
N PRO A 379 11.09 -5.47 -4.59
CA PRO A 379 11.12 -4.55 -3.45
C PRO A 379 11.96 -5.08 -2.29
N ASP A 380 12.59 -4.20 -1.51
CA ASP A 380 13.24 -4.56 -0.24
C ASP A 380 12.25 -5.28 0.72
N PRO A 381 12.76 -6.10 1.65
CA PRO A 381 14.17 -6.39 1.94
C PRO A 381 14.82 -7.38 0.94
N PRO A 382 16.16 -7.41 0.83
CA PRO A 382 16.84 -8.41 0.00
C PRO A 382 16.65 -9.82 0.55
N LEU A 383 16.59 -10.80 -0.35
CA LEU A 383 16.57 -12.22 0.01
C LEU A 383 17.78 -12.61 0.85
N GLY A 384 17.57 -13.53 1.80
CA GLY A 384 18.68 -14.15 2.53
C GLY A 384 19.61 -14.92 1.58
N PRO A 385 20.90 -15.09 1.92
CA PRO A 385 21.85 -15.81 1.05
C PRO A 385 21.39 -17.21 0.67
N GLU A 386 20.80 -17.96 1.61
CA GLU A 386 20.32 -19.32 1.37
C GLU A 386 19.11 -19.36 0.42
N GLU A 387 18.12 -18.48 0.62
CA GLU A 387 16.96 -18.37 -0.29
C GLU A 387 17.41 -17.99 -1.70
N ARG A 388 18.30 -17.00 -1.81
CA ARG A 388 18.86 -16.56 -3.10
C ARG A 388 19.62 -17.70 -3.80
N ASN A 389 20.44 -18.47 -3.07
CA ASN A 389 21.16 -19.61 -3.62
C ASN A 389 20.23 -20.70 -4.14
N VAL A 390 19.14 -21.00 -3.43
CA VAL A 390 18.12 -21.96 -3.89
C VAL A 390 17.51 -21.50 -5.21
N LEU A 391 17.13 -20.23 -5.33
CA LEU A 391 16.53 -19.69 -6.56
C LEU A 391 17.52 -19.66 -7.73
N MET A 392 18.79 -19.33 -7.47
CA MET A 392 19.83 -19.40 -8.51
C MET A 392 20.05 -20.82 -9.01
N ASN A 393 20.12 -21.80 -8.12
CA ASN A 393 20.22 -23.21 -8.49
C ASN A 393 18.96 -23.70 -9.23
N TYR A 394 17.79 -23.25 -8.79
CA TYR A 394 16.52 -23.52 -9.47
C TYR A 394 16.55 -23.00 -10.91
N ALA A 395 16.89 -21.73 -11.12
CA ALA A 395 17.01 -21.13 -12.45
C ALA A 395 17.97 -21.91 -13.37
N ARG A 396 19.17 -22.25 -12.89
CA ARG A 396 20.16 -23.04 -13.65
C ARG A 396 19.69 -24.45 -14.03
N THR A 397 18.82 -25.06 -13.23
CA THR A 397 18.35 -26.44 -13.44
C THR A 397 17.02 -26.52 -14.19
N THR A 398 16.30 -25.40 -14.29
CA THR A 398 15.10 -25.28 -15.14
C THR A 398 15.48 -25.10 -16.62
N ARG A 399 14.46 -24.99 -17.48
CA ARG A 399 14.63 -24.67 -18.92
C ARG A 399 15.37 -23.36 -19.17
N LEU A 400 15.40 -22.45 -18.19
CA LEU A 400 16.17 -21.20 -18.31
C LEU A 400 17.67 -21.49 -18.49
N GLY A 401 18.21 -22.50 -17.80
CA GLY A 401 19.57 -22.99 -18.00
C GLY A 401 20.70 -22.00 -17.70
N ARG A 402 20.41 -20.89 -17.02
CA ARG A 402 21.33 -19.74 -16.84
C ARG A 402 21.30 -19.15 -15.44
N GLU A 403 22.26 -18.25 -15.19
CA GLU A 403 22.27 -17.47 -13.95
C GLU A 403 21.19 -16.38 -13.94
N ILE A 404 20.69 -16.10 -12.74
CA ILE A 404 19.83 -14.94 -12.47
C ILE A 404 20.51 -14.04 -11.45
N ASP A 405 20.43 -12.73 -11.65
CA ASP A 405 20.91 -11.72 -10.70
C ASP A 405 19.70 -11.08 -10.02
N ILE A 406 19.27 -11.70 -8.92
CA ILE A 406 18.21 -11.18 -8.07
C ILE A 406 18.78 -10.09 -7.17
N MET A 407 18.17 -8.91 -7.22
CA MET A 407 18.55 -7.78 -6.37
C MET A 407 17.38 -6.88 -6.00
N THR A 408 17.61 -6.00 -5.03
CA THR A 408 16.69 -4.92 -4.68
C THR A 408 17.13 -3.58 -5.27
N PRO A 409 16.23 -2.59 -5.37
CA PRO A 409 16.54 -1.20 -5.69
C PRO A 409 17.78 -0.62 -5.01
N ARG A 410 17.93 -0.89 -3.72
CA ARG A 410 19.03 -0.38 -2.91
C ARG A 410 20.37 -0.99 -3.36
N GLN A 411 20.36 -2.28 -3.68
CA GLN A 411 21.53 -2.98 -4.21
C GLN A 411 21.87 -2.49 -5.62
N LEU A 412 20.87 -2.24 -6.47
CA LEU A 412 21.06 -1.66 -7.80
C LEU A 412 21.71 -0.28 -7.73
N ALA A 413 21.20 0.61 -6.87
CA ALA A 413 21.77 1.94 -6.66
C ALA A 413 23.22 1.90 -6.15
N THR A 414 23.55 0.95 -5.28
CA THR A 414 24.92 0.77 -4.74
C THR A 414 25.92 0.34 -5.82
N ARG A 415 25.45 -0.32 -6.89
CA ARG A 415 26.29 -0.75 -8.03
C ARG A 415 26.50 0.37 -9.06
N GLY A 416 26.03 1.59 -8.82
CA GLY A 416 26.22 2.75 -9.69
C GLY A 416 25.22 2.83 -10.86
N GLY A 417 23.99 2.31 -10.65
CA GLY A 417 22.90 2.39 -11.63
C GLY A 417 22.39 3.79 -11.96
#